data_AF-A0A1D3RNH5-F1
#
_entry.id   AF-A0A1D3RNH5-F1
#
_cell.length_a   1.000
_cell.length_b   1.000
_cell.length_c   1.000
_cell.angle_alpha   90.00
_cell.angle_beta   90.00
_cell.angle_gamma   90.00
#
_symmetry.space_group_name_H-M   'P 1'
#
loop_
_entity.id
_entity.type
_entity.pdbx_description
1 polymer ?
#
loop_
_entity_poly.entity_id
_entity_poly.type
_entity_poly.pdbx_seq_one_letter_code
_entity_poly.pdbx_strand_id
1 'polypeptide(L)'
;MQLFSAVGEGKLSGDAALAQQSYMAAGGVILHNLQLLSHHADLIIDALLGTGLDRPVIGKFAAVIQTINSIDSPVLAVDIPSGLNADTGNIMACAVHADFTITFIVR
;
A
#
# COMPACT_ATOMS: atom_id res chain seq x y z
N MET A 1 12.42 -0.05 9.92
CA MET A 1 11.25 0.13 9.02
C MET A 1 11.60 -0.43 7.66
N GLN A 2 10.80 -1.38 7.16
CA GLN A 2 10.92 -1.88 5.79
C GLN A 2 9.90 -1.15 4.91
N LEU A 3 10.30 -0.67 3.74
CA LEU A 3 9.39 -0.14 2.74
C LEU A 3 9.32 -1.11 1.56
N PHE A 4 8.12 -1.56 1.20
CA PHE A 4 7.91 -2.31 -0.02
C PHE A 4 7.25 -1.44 -1.09
N SER A 5 7.71 -1.57 -2.33
CA SER A 5 7.05 -0.94 -3.48
C SER A 5 6.60 -1.98 -4.50
N ALA A 6 5.29 -1.97 -4.79
CA ALA A 6 4.71 -2.82 -5.82
C ALA A 6 5.14 -2.39 -7.23
N VAL A 7 5.51 -1.13 -7.42
CA VAL A 7 5.99 -0.61 -8.71
C VAL A 7 7.53 -0.70 -8.81
N GLY A 8 8.03 -0.78 -10.03
CA GLY A 8 9.47 -0.79 -10.29
C GLY A 8 10.11 0.59 -10.12
N GLU A 9 11.44 0.62 -10.10
CA GLU A 9 12.22 1.86 -10.08
C GLU A 9 11.87 2.76 -11.29
N GLY A 10 11.86 4.07 -11.06
CA GLY A 10 11.55 5.07 -12.09
C GLY A 10 10.08 5.10 -12.56
N LYS A 11 9.17 4.35 -11.92
CA LYS A 11 7.73 4.37 -12.23
C LYS A 11 6.94 5.40 -11.43
N LEU A 12 7.48 5.86 -10.30
CA LEU A 12 6.86 6.93 -9.52
C LEU A 12 7.12 8.29 -10.18
N SER A 13 6.18 9.21 -10.01
CA SER A 13 6.27 10.59 -10.48
C SER A 13 5.70 11.56 -9.43
N GLY A 14 5.94 12.86 -9.62
CA GLY A 14 5.46 13.90 -8.71
C GLY A 14 5.91 13.69 -7.26
N ASP A 15 4.99 13.93 -6.31
CA ASP A 15 5.28 13.86 -4.87
C ASP A 15 5.70 12.47 -4.40
N ALA A 16 5.17 11.40 -5.02
CA ALA A 16 5.57 10.03 -4.68
C ALA A 16 7.04 9.76 -5.03
N ALA A 17 7.53 10.29 -6.15
CA ALA A 17 8.94 10.17 -6.52
C ALA A 17 9.84 10.98 -5.59
N LEU A 18 9.42 12.20 -5.22
CA LEU A 18 10.14 13.04 -4.26
C LEU A 18 10.23 12.36 -2.89
N ALA A 19 9.12 11.82 -2.38
CA ALA A 19 9.09 11.09 -1.12
C ALA A 19 9.99 9.85 -1.14
N GLN A 20 9.99 9.10 -2.25
CA GLN A 20 10.90 7.96 -2.46
C GLN A 20 12.37 8.41 -2.39
N GLN A 21 12.72 9.49 -3.09
CA GLN A 21 14.08 10.02 -3.11
C GLN A 21 14.51 10.49 -1.71
N SER A 22 13.65 11.19 -0.99
CA SER A 22 13.93 11.62 0.40
C SER A 22 14.14 10.43 1.33
N TYR A 23 13.31 9.38 1.21
CA TYR A 23 13.48 8.15 1.98
C TYR A 23 14.83 7.48 1.71
N MET A 24 15.22 7.35 0.43
CA MET A 24 16.52 6.79 0.05
C MET A 24 17.69 7.66 0.52
N ALA A 25 17.58 8.99 0.41
CA ALA A 25 18.61 9.92 0.87
C ALA A 25 18.83 9.85 2.39
N ALA A 26 17.81 9.45 3.16
CA ALA A 26 17.90 9.18 4.59
C ALA A 26 18.49 7.78 4.92
N GLY A 27 18.95 7.03 3.91
CA GLY A 27 19.48 5.67 4.08
C GLY A 27 18.40 4.57 4.09
N GLY A 28 17.17 4.91 3.67
CA GLY A 28 16.07 3.96 3.56
C GLY A 28 16.33 2.90 2.48
N VAL A 29 15.75 1.70 2.69
CA VAL A 29 15.87 0.56 1.78
C VAL A 29 14.49 0.20 1.25
N ILE A 30 14.37 0.11 -0.07
CA ILE A 30 13.12 -0.23 -0.75
C ILE A 30 13.20 -1.68 -1.23
N LEU A 31 12.26 -2.49 -0.76
CA LEU A 31 12.08 -3.86 -1.19
C LEU A 31 11.08 -3.90 -2.35
N HIS A 32 11.41 -4.68 -3.39
CA HIS A 32 10.51 -4.92 -4.52
C HIS A 32 10.04 -6.37 -4.61
N ASN A 33 10.66 -7.25 -3.83
CA ASN A 33 10.31 -8.65 -3.69
C ASN A 33 9.53 -8.85 -2.38
N LEU A 34 8.29 -9.32 -2.50
CA LEU A 34 7.38 -9.56 -1.39
C LEU A 34 7.93 -10.60 -0.40
N GLN A 35 8.71 -11.56 -0.89
CA GLN A 35 9.32 -12.61 -0.05
C GLN A 35 10.40 -12.08 0.89
N LEU A 36 10.87 -10.84 0.69
CA LEU A 36 11.86 -10.20 1.58
C LEU A 36 11.19 -9.43 2.72
N LEU A 37 9.86 -9.31 2.72
CA LEU A 37 9.13 -8.71 3.83
C LEU A 37 9.23 -9.61 5.05
N SER A 38 9.44 -8.99 6.21
CA SER A 38 9.37 -9.69 7.49
C SER A 38 7.96 -10.28 7.68
N HIS A 39 7.91 -11.53 8.12
CA HIS A 39 6.65 -12.18 8.53
C HIS A 39 6.13 -11.69 9.89
N HIS A 40 6.90 -10.83 10.57
CA HIS A 40 6.51 -10.17 11.80
C HIS A 40 6.65 -8.66 11.63
N ALA A 41 5.54 -7.95 11.85
CA ALA A 41 5.50 -6.49 11.90
C ALA A 41 4.69 -6.05 13.12
N ASP A 42 5.14 -5.00 13.82
CA ASP A 42 4.34 -4.41 14.88
C ASP A 42 3.15 -3.62 14.32
N LEU A 43 3.27 -3.14 13.07
CA LEU A 43 2.26 -2.41 12.31
C LEU A 43 2.53 -2.53 10.81
N ILE A 44 1.49 -2.74 10.02
CA ILE A 44 1.52 -2.65 8.57
C ILE A 44 0.87 -1.33 8.14
N ILE A 45 1.54 -0.59 7.27
CA ILE A 45 0.99 0.63 6.68
C ILE A 45 0.63 0.35 5.23
N ASP A 46 -0.67 0.39 4.92
CA ASP A 46 -1.19 0.30 3.56
C ASP A 46 -1.25 1.68 2.92
N ALA A 47 -0.34 1.91 1.96
CA ALA A 47 -0.30 3.09 1.09
C ALA A 47 -0.17 2.66 -0.38
N LEU A 48 -0.79 1.52 -0.74
CA LEU A 48 -0.56 0.86 -2.03
C LEU A 48 -1.38 1.47 -3.17
N LEU A 49 -2.65 1.81 -2.92
CA LEU A 49 -3.61 2.39 -3.86
C LEU A 49 -4.50 3.40 -3.11
N GLY A 50 -4.81 4.53 -3.75
CA GLY A 50 -5.69 5.56 -3.19
C GLY A 50 -6.99 5.74 -3.99
N THR A 51 -7.49 6.96 -4.04
CA THR A 51 -8.80 7.36 -4.63
C THR A 51 -8.96 7.16 -6.14
N GLY A 52 -7.89 6.84 -6.87
CA GLY A 52 -7.90 6.67 -8.33
C GLY A 52 -8.27 5.26 -8.83
N LEU A 53 -8.70 4.36 -7.96
CA LEU A 53 -8.98 2.97 -8.34
C LEU A 53 -10.36 2.80 -9.01
N ASP A 54 -10.35 2.59 -10.31
CA ASP A 54 -11.54 2.42 -11.16
C ASP A 54 -11.66 1.02 -11.79
N ARG A 55 -10.72 0.12 -11.48
CA ARG A 55 -10.61 -1.22 -12.08
C ARG A 55 -10.29 -2.30 -11.04
N PRO A 56 -10.65 -3.58 -11.29
CA PRO A 56 -10.32 -4.69 -10.39
C PRO A 56 -8.83 -4.78 -10.08
N VAL A 57 -8.50 -5.05 -8.82
CA VAL A 57 -7.11 -5.28 -8.38
C VAL A 57 -6.69 -6.70 -8.76
N ILE A 58 -5.62 -6.78 -9.55
CA ILE A 58 -5.10 -8.04 -10.09
C ILE A 58 -3.57 -8.12 -9.99
N GLY A 59 -3.02 -9.31 -10.24
CA GLY A 59 -1.58 -9.53 -10.36
C GLY A 59 -0.81 -9.17 -9.09
N LYS A 60 0.28 -8.43 -9.23
CA LYS A 60 1.19 -8.11 -8.11
C LYS A 60 0.48 -7.36 -6.97
N PHE A 61 -0.44 -6.45 -7.29
CA PHE A 61 -1.19 -5.72 -6.27
C PHE A 61 -2.10 -6.65 -5.46
N ALA A 62 -2.81 -7.57 -6.11
CA ALA A 62 -3.65 -8.55 -5.43
C ALA A 62 -2.82 -9.47 -4.51
N ALA A 63 -1.63 -9.91 -4.97
CA ALA A 63 -0.73 -10.74 -4.16
C ALA A 63 -0.22 -10.00 -2.91
N VAL A 64 0.05 -8.69 -3.02
CA VAL A 64 0.45 -7.84 -1.88
C VAL A 64 -0.69 -7.74 -0.88
N ILE A 65 -1.90 -7.43 -1.34
CA ILE A 65 -3.09 -7.32 -0.48
C ILE A 65 -3.36 -8.63 0.27
N GLN A 66 -3.31 -9.76 -0.43
CA GLN A 66 -3.48 -11.08 0.18
C GLN A 66 -2.41 -11.37 1.24
N THR A 67 -1.17 -10.93 1.00
CA THR A 67 -0.08 -11.09 1.97
C THR A 67 -0.33 -10.23 3.20
N ILE A 68 -0.68 -8.95 3.02
CA ILE A 68 -1.05 -8.04 4.13
C ILE A 68 -2.15 -8.67 4.99
N ASN A 69 -3.25 -9.11 4.36
CA ASN A 69 -4.40 -9.69 5.08
C ASN A 69 -4.11 -11.04 5.75
N SER A 70 -2.97 -11.68 5.44
CA SER A 70 -2.55 -12.96 6.03
C SER A 70 -1.67 -12.79 7.26
N ILE A 71 -1.13 -11.60 7.49
CA ILE A 71 -0.24 -11.32 8.61
C ILE A 71 -1.07 -10.93 9.82
N ASP A 72 -0.78 -11.54 10.97
CA ASP A 72 -1.43 -11.24 12.25
C ASP A 72 -0.78 -10.00 12.91
N SER A 73 -0.97 -8.85 12.26
CA SER A 73 -0.45 -7.54 12.67
C SER A 73 -1.52 -6.48 12.41
N PRO A 74 -1.59 -5.41 13.23
CA PRO A 74 -2.51 -4.33 12.96
C PRO A 74 -2.17 -3.64 11.63
N VAL A 75 -3.21 -3.25 10.89
CA VAL A 75 -3.11 -2.62 9.58
C VAL A 75 -3.70 -1.21 9.63
N LEU A 76 -2.88 -0.23 9.27
CA LEU A 76 -3.27 1.16 9.10
C LEU A 76 -3.30 1.51 7.61
N ALA A 77 -4.47 1.81 7.07
CA ALA A 77 -4.61 2.35 5.72
C ALA A 77 -4.43 3.87 5.67
N VAL A 78 -3.78 4.33 4.62
CA VAL A 78 -3.59 5.74 4.29
C VAL A 78 -4.64 6.11 3.24
N ASP A 79 -5.42 7.14 3.54
CA ASP A 79 -6.57 7.62 2.79
C ASP A 79 -7.76 6.64 2.77
N ILE A 80 -7.62 5.52 2.07
CA ILE A 80 -8.64 4.48 1.91
C ILE A 80 -7.95 3.12 1.84
N PRO A 81 -8.49 2.04 2.44
CA PRO A 81 -7.95 0.69 2.26
C PRO A 81 -7.79 0.33 0.79
N SER A 82 -6.57 -0.05 0.40
CA SER A 82 -6.24 -0.39 -0.98
C SER A 82 -7.14 -1.51 -1.49
N GLY A 83 -7.72 -1.29 -2.66
CA GLY A 83 -8.67 -2.21 -3.27
C GLY A 83 -10.13 -1.85 -3.08
N LEU A 84 -10.44 -0.77 -2.36
CA LEU A 84 -11.76 -0.15 -2.39
C LEU A 84 -11.85 0.91 -3.49
N ASN A 85 -13.01 0.99 -4.14
CA ASN A 85 -13.35 2.15 -4.96
C ASN A 85 -13.84 3.27 -4.03
N ALA A 86 -13.18 4.43 -4.12
CA ALA A 86 -13.41 5.55 -3.20
C ALA A 86 -14.79 6.19 -3.31
N ASP A 87 -15.41 6.17 -4.51
CA ASP A 87 -16.71 6.81 -4.74
C ASP A 87 -17.89 5.92 -4.34
N THR A 88 -17.72 4.59 -4.40
CA THR A 88 -18.82 3.62 -4.19
C THR A 88 -18.66 2.76 -2.95
N GLY A 89 -17.45 2.66 -2.39
CA GLY A 89 -17.10 1.74 -1.31
C GLY A 89 -17.02 0.27 -1.75
N ASN A 90 -17.19 -0.03 -3.04
CA ASN A 90 -17.14 -1.41 -3.53
C ASN A 90 -15.72 -1.98 -3.47
N ILE A 91 -15.63 -3.28 -3.14
CA ILE A 91 -14.40 -4.04 -3.23
C ILE A 91 -14.08 -4.33 -4.69
N MET A 92 -12.91 -3.90 -5.15
CA MET A 92 -12.43 -4.08 -6.51
C MET A 92 -11.66 -5.42 -6.63
N ALA A 93 -12.40 -6.53 -6.53
CA ALA A 93 -11.94 -7.93 -6.45
C ALA A 93 -11.28 -8.34 -5.13
N CYS A 94 -10.39 -7.54 -4.56
CA CYS A 94 -9.85 -7.74 -3.21
C CYS A 94 -9.51 -6.39 -2.59
N ALA A 95 -9.53 -6.31 -1.26
CA ALA A 95 -9.19 -5.11 -0.52
C ALA A 95 -8.41 -5.45 0.76
N VAL A 96 -7.59 -4.50 1.22
CA VAL A 96 -6.91 -4.59 2.51
C VAL A 96 -7.93 -4.55 3.63
N HIS A 97 -7.79 -5.45 4.60
CA HIS A 97 -8.54 -5.41 5.85
C HIS A 97 -7.79 -4.52 6.84
N ALA A 98 -8.15 -3.23 6.87
CA ALA A 98 -7.52 -2.27 7.76
C ALA A 98 -8.24 -2.20 9.11
N ASP A 99 -7.49 -2.21 10.21
CA ASP A 99 -8.01 -1.93 11.55
C ASP A 99 -8.25 -0.44 11.76
N PHE A 100 -7.42 0.39 11.11
CA PHE A 100 -7.50 1.84 11.18
C PHE A 100 -7.34 2.45 9.79
N THR A 101 -7.96 3.60 9.55
CA THR A 101 -7.74 4.39 8.33
C THR A 101 -7.59 5.85 8.70
N ILE A 102 -6.51 6.49 8.23
CA ILE A 102 -6.33 7.94 8.33
C ILE A 102 -6.64 8.53 6.95
N THR A 103 -7.72 9.30 6.86
CA THR A 103 -8.10 10.01 5.62
C THR A 103 -7.79 11.49 5.70
N PHE A 104 -7.47 12.07 4.54
CA PHE A 104 -7.11 13.49 4.41
C PHE A 104 -8.18 14.31 3.67
N ILE A 105 -9.19 13.63 3.10
CA ILE A 105 -10.22 14.26 2.28
C ILE A 105 -11.59 13.78 2.78
N VAL A 106 -12.47 14.74 3.04
CA VAL A 106 -13.91 14.50 3.14
C VAL A 106 -14.54 15.12 1.90
N ARG A 107 -15.48 14.43 1.28
CA ARG A 107 -16.30 14.97 0.19
C ARG A 107 -17.66 15.39 0.71
#